data_AF-A0A974ATL0-F1
#
_entry.id   AF-A0A974ATL0-F1
#
_cell.length_a   1.000
_cell.length_b   1.000
_cell.length_c   1.000
_cell.angle_alpha   90.00
_cell.angle_beta   90.00
_cell.angle_gamma   90.00
#
_symmetry.space_group_name_H-M   'P 1'
#
loop_
_entity.id
_entity.type
_entity.pdbx_description
1 polymer ?
#
loop_
_entity_poly.entity_id
_entity_poly.type
_entity_poly.pdbx_seq_one_letter_code
_entity_poly.pdbx_strand_id
1 'polypeptide(L)'
;MTEHPSSPEHHHQRPGRAPPLVTGAGFLRGARLALPVMPGMMAIALATGASAARVGLSFGENLVMCATMFASASQLVVFELWPDRFTPDAVLGLALIALTVNARMLLITASLRPWMGGLPAWIYPLLHLTSDPSWIVSMRYRNEGGTDAGVFFGASVLLASFWLCFTQLGFVLGALVSEPRRWGFDLIMPVFFAAMLVPLWRGRRNAVPWVVAGAVALAVERLVGGWYFIVAGAIAGAVTGGFVDDRRD
;
A
#
# COMPACT_ATOMS: atom_id res chain seq x y z
N MET A 1 -59.05 -0.50 -36.49
CA MET A 1 -59.15 0.11 -35.15
C MET A 1 -59.21 -1.05 -34.16
N THR A 2 -58.05 -1.49 -33.69
CA THR A 2 -57.91 -2.58 -32.70
C THR A 2 -56.79 -2.16 -31.77
N GLU A 3 -57.16 -1.91 -30.52
CA GLU A 3 -56.30 -1.41 -29.46
C GLU A 3 -55.23 -2.43 -29.05
N HIS A 4 -54.09 -1.89 -28.62
CA HIS A 4 -52.95 -2.59 -28.03
C HIS A 4 -53.32 -3.21 -26.66
N PRO A 5 -52.52 -4.18 -26.20
CA PRO A 5 -51.91 -3.94 -24.89
C PRO A 5 -50.39 -4.02 -25.00
N SER A 6 -49.76 -2.93 -24.61
CA SER A 6 -48.32 -2.80 -24.37
C SER A 6 -47.90 -3.76 -23.25
N SER A 7 -46.89 -4.60 -23.55
CA SER A 7 -46.25 -5.47 -22.58
C SER A 7 -45.60 -4.65 -21.46
N PRO A 8 -45.74 -5.01 -20.18
CA PRO A 8 -45.11 -4.27 -19.09
C PRO A 8 -43.59 -4.45 -19.16
N GLU A 9 -42.87 -3.35 -19.33
CA GLU A 9 -41.42 -3.29 -19.15
C GLU A 9 -41.10 -3.65 -17.69
N HIS A 10 -40.52 -4.83 -17.48
CA HIS A 10 -39.90 -5.19 -16.21
C HIS A 10 -38.69 -4.28 -15.98
N HIS A 11 -38.92 -3.13 -15.36
CA HIS A 11 -37.87 -2.37 -14.70
C HIS A 11 -37.24 -3.28 -13.63
N HIS A 12 -36.07 -3.84 -13.93
CA HIS A 12 -35.14 -4.35 -12.91
C HIS A 12 -34.71 -3.16 -12.04
N GLN A 13 -35.55 -2.82 -11.05
CA GLN A 13 -35.15 -2.00 -9.93
C GLN A 13 -34.00 -2.74 -9.24
N ARG A 14 -32.77 -2.23 -9.40
CA ARG A 14 -31.66 -2.63 -8.56
C ARG A 14 -32.10 -2.36 -7.12
N PRO A 15 -32.17 -3.36 -6.23
CA PRO A 15 -32.59 -3.12 -4.86
C PRO A 15 -31.68 -2.04 -4.28
N GLY A 16 -32.29 -0.96 -3.78
CA GLY A 16 -31.56 0.10 -3.11
C GLY A 16 -30.70 -0.52 -2.04
N ARG A 17 -29.38 -0.57 -2.27
CA ARG A 17 -28.43 -1.07 -1.27
C ARG A 17 -28.61 -0.17 -0.05
N ALA A 18 -29.14 -0.73 1.03
CA ALA A 18 -29.19 -0.06 2.32
C ALA A 18 -27.80 0.55 2.60
N PRO A 19 -27.74 1.76 3.17
CA PRO A 19 -26.47 2.43 3.41
C PRO A 19 -25.54 1.49 4.19
N PRO A 20 -24.24 1.48 3.89
CA PRO A 20 -23.26 0.70 4.63
C PRO A 20 -23.40 1.00 6.14
N LEU A 21 -23.82 0.01 6.92
CA LEU A 21 -23.87 0.14 8.37
C LEU A 21 -22.43 0.12 8.90
N VAL A 22 -22.14 0.95 9.89
CA VAL A 22 -20.90 0.88 10.67
C VAL A 22 -21.28 0.44 12.06
N THR A 23 -20.97 -0.80 12.41
CA THR A 23 -21.29 -1.34 13.75
C THR A 23 -20.04 -1.71 14.54
N GLY A 24 -20.14 -1.71 15.87
CA GLY A 24 -19.08 -2.22 16.74
C GLY A 24 -18.78 -3.71 16.52
N ALA A 25 -19.80 -4.50 16.17
CA ALA A 25 -19.62 -5.92 15.83
C ALA A 25 -18.82 -6.09 14.53
N GLY A 26 -19.11 -5.27 13.51
CA GLY A 26 -18.33 -5.17 12.28
C GLY A 26 -16.89 -4.77 12.56
N PHE A 27 -16.67 -3.76 13.39
CA PHE A 27 -15.35 -3.33 13.83
C PHE A 27 -14.54 -4.48 14.46
N LEU A 28 -15.10 -5.15 15.47
CA LEU A 28 -14.41 -6.27 16.12
C LEU A 28 -14.16 -7.44 15.15
N ARG A 29 -15.09 -7.69 14.23
CA ARG A 29 -14.92 -8.70 13.18
C ARG A 29 -13.75 -8.33 12.26
N GLY A 30 -13.65 -7.08 11.82
CA GLY A 30 -12.54 -6.58 11.01
C GLY A 30 -11.18 -6.74 11.68
N ALA A 31 -11.09 -6.34 12.95
CA ALA A 31 -9.89 -6.53 13.76
C ALA A 31 -9.46 -8.01 13.81
N ARG A 32 -10.41 -8.94 14.07
CA ARG A 32 -10.13 -10.38 14.10
C ARG A 32 -9.67 -10.93 12.75
N LEU A 33 -10.29 -10.49 11.66
CA LEU A 33 -9.93 -10.94 10.31
C LEU A 33 -8.53 -10.47 9.88
N ALA A 34 -8.02 -9.39 10.47
CA ALA A 34 -6.68 -8.87 10.18
C ALA A 34 -5.56 -9.59 10.95
N LEU A 35 -5.86 -10.35 12.00
CA LEU A 35 -4.87 -11.03 12.85
C LEU A 35 -3.87 -11.92 12.08
N PRO A 36 -4.27 -12.73 11.07
CA PRO A 36 -3.33 -13.57 10.34
C PRO A 36 -2.26 -12.80 9.56
N VAL A 37 -2.46 -11.50 9.31
CA VAL A 37 -1.49 -10.66 8.58
C VAL A 37 -0.39 -10.13 9.49
N MET A 38 -0.60 -10.12 10.81
CA MET A 38 0.29 -9.48 11.79
C MET A 38 1.74 -9.98 11.74
N PRO A 39 2.04 -11.28 11.59
CA PRO A 39 3.44 -11.74 11.55
C PRO A 39 4.24 -11.13 10.39
N GLY A 40 3.63 -11.08 9.19
CA GLY A 40 4.23 -10.42 8.03
C GLY A 40 4.39 -8.92 8.27
N MET A 41 3.35 -8.27 8.77
CA MET A 41 3.37 -6.83 9.06
C MET A 41 4.41 -6.46 10.13
N MET A 42 4.62 -7.33 11.12
CA MET A 42 5.60 -7.16 12.18
C MET A 42 7.02 -7.08 11.62
N ALA A 43 7.39 -8.02 10.74
CA ALA A 43 8.71 -8.02 10.11
C ALA A 43 8.96 -6.73 9.31
N ILE A 44 7.95 -6.25 8.58
CA ILE A 44 8.04 -5.03 7.77
C ILE A 44 8.12 -3.78 8.67
N ALA A 45 7.30 -3.71 9.71
CA ALA A 45 7.31 -2.60 10.66
C ALA A 45 8.66 -2.49 11.38
N LEU A 46 9.21 -3.62 11.84
CA LEU A 46 10.53 -3.68 12.48
C LEU A 46 11.63 -3.22 11.51
N ALA A 47 11.63 -3.73 10.28
CA ALA A 47 12.59 -3.33 9.24
C ALA A 47 12.51 -1.84 8.92
N THR A 48 11.29 -1.29 8.85
CA THR A 48 11.05 0.14 8.58
C THR A 48 11.58 1.00 9.72
N GLY A 49 11.28 0.66 10.97
CA GLY A 49 11.81 1.35 12.14
C GLY A 49 13.33 1.31 12.22
N ALA A 50 13.93 0.13 12.04
CA ALA A 50 15.38 -0.04 12.03
C ALA A 50 16.05 0.80 10.94
N SER A 51 15.39 0.94 9.79
CA SER A 51 15.89 1.76 8.67
C SER A 51 15.77 3.25 8.95
N ALA A 52 14.74 3.69 9.65
CA ALA A 52 14.63 5.07 10.12
C ALA A 52 15.78 5.43 11.09
N ALA A 53 16.14 4.52 12.00
CA ALA A 53 17.30 4.71 12.89
C ALA A 53 18.62 4.81 12.11
N ARG A 54 18.80 4.01 11.05
CA ARG A 54 20.01 4.05 10.20
C ARG A 54 20.24 5.39 9.53
N VAL A 55 19.17 6.07 9.09
CA VAL A 55 19.28 7.37 8.41
C VAL A 55 19.33 8.55 9.39
N GLY A 56 19.38 8.27 10.70
CA GLY A 56 19.58 9.27 11.74
C GLY A 56 18.34 10.06 12.12
N LEU A 57 17.14 9.59 11.78
CA LEU A 57 15.90 10.21 12.28
C LEU A 57 15.86 10.16 13.80
N SER A 58 15.33 11.19 14.43
CA SER A 58 14.94 11.15 15.83
C SER A 58 13.69 10.28 16.02
N PHE A 59 13.44 9.85 17.26
CA PHE A 59 12.25 9.08 17.61
C PHE A 59 10.95 9.84 17.23
N GLY A 60 10.91 11.15 17.47
CA GLY A 60 9.76 11.98 17.14
C GLY A 60 9.53 12.09 15.63
N GLU A 61 10.58 12.28 14.84
CA GLU A 61 10.48 12.33 13.38
C GLU A 61 10.02 10.99 12.80
N ASN A 62 10.56 9.88 13.29
CA ASN A 62 10.11 8.54 12.89
C ASN A 62 8.62 8.31 13.22
N LEU A 63 8.19 8.72 14.42
CA LEU A 63 6.80 8.60 14.84
C LEU A 63 5.86 9.42 13.95
N VAL A 64 6.21 10.69 13.71
CA VAL A 64 5.42 11.58 12.83
C VAL A 64 5.38 11.03 11.42
N MET A 65 6.51 10.59 10.87
CA MET A 65 6.57 9.99 9.54
C MET A 65 5.70 8.74 9.47
N CYS A 66 5.77 7.82 10.43
CA CYS A 66 4.95 6.60 10.42
C CYS A 66 3.45 6.86 10.60
N ALA A 67 3.07 7.90 11.35
CA ALA A 67 1.68 8.29 11.55
C ALA A 67 1.08 8.99 10.31
N THR A 68 1.87 9.85 9.66
CA THR A 68 1.44 10.64 8.50
C THR A 68 1.61 9.92 7.17
N MET A 69 2.56 8.98 7.09
CA MET A 69 2.87 8.20 5.90
C MET A 69 2.63 6.73 6.21
N PHE A 70 1.37 6.32 6.16
CA PHE A 70 0.95 4.94 6.42
C PHE A 70 1.25 4.02 5.20
N ALA A 71 2.52 3.97 4.79
CA ALA A 71 2.96 3.32 3.57
C ALA A 71 4.42 2.83 3.65
N SER A 72 4.59 1.61 4.19
CA SER A 72 5.91 1.02 4.47
C SER A 72 6.84 0.96 3.25
N ALA A 73 6.34 0.45 2.12
CA ALA A 73 7.15 0.26 0.91
C ALA A 73 7.82 1.57 0.46
N SER A 74 7.08 2.67 0.43
CA SER A 74 7.64 3.98 0.08
C SER A 74 8.60 4.52 1.12
N GLN A 75 8.36 4.30 2.41
CA GLN A 75 9.29 4.74 3.46
C GLN A 75 10.63 4.02 3.34
N LEU A 76 10.60 2.71 3.07
CA LEU A 76 11.80 1.91 2.83
C LEU A 76 12.61 2.42 1.62
N VAL A 77 11.95 2.74 0.49
CA VAL A 77 12.64 3.36 -0.66
C VAL A 77 13.19 4.74 -0.31
N VAL A 78 12.42 5.57 0.41
CA VAL A 78 12.83 6.91 0.83
C VAL A 78 14.05 6.85 1.74
N PHE A 79 14.11 5.90 2.66
CA PHE A 79 15.29 5.70 3.53
C PHE A 79 16.52 5.22 2.76
N GLU A 80 16.34 4.42 1.71
CA GLU A 80 17.45 4.01 0.85
C GLU A 80 18.04 5.17 0.05
N LEU A 81 17.20 6.13 -0.33
CA LEU A 81 17.58 7.34 -1.06
C LEU A 81 17.72 8.57 -0.15
N TRP A 82 17.87 8.36 1.17
CA TRP A 82 17.89 9.45 2.14
C TRP A 82 19.14 10.32 1.91
N PRO A 83 18.97 11.61 1.59
CA PRO A 83 20.09 12.45 1.22
C PRO A 83 20.83 12.96 2.46
N ASP A 84 22.14 13.13 2.36
CA ASP A 84 22.94 13.82 3.39
C ASP A 84 22.53 15.29 3.55
N ARG A 85 21.97 15.90 2.49
CA ARG A 85 21.46 17.28 2.48
C ARG A 85 20.14 17.37 1.75
N PHE A 86 19.14 17.95 2.40
CA PHE A 86 17.85 18.23 1.81
C PHE A 86 17.91 19.47 0.91
N THR A 87 18.18 19.26 -0.38
CA THR A 87 17.98 20.27 -1.42
C THR A 87 16.53 20.21 -1.94
N PRO A 88 16.01 21.29 -2.57
CA PRO A 88 14.68 21.26 -3.19
C PRO A 88 14.50 20.10 -4.18
N ASP A 89 15.53 19.78 -4.97
CA ASP A 89 15.52 18.67 -5.92
C ASP A 89 15.45 17.30 -5.23
N ALA A 90 16.13 17.14 -4.09
CA ALA A 90 16.08 15.91 -3.32
C ALA A 90 14.70 15.71 -2.69
N VAL A 91 14.10 16.77 -2.12
CA VAL A 91 12.75 16.73 -1.56
C VAL A 91 11.73 16.39 -2.64
N LEU A 92 11.82 17.02 -3.81
CA LEU A 92 10.96 16.72 -4.96
C LEU A 92 11.12 15.27 -5.42
N GLY A 93 12.35 14.78 -5.52
CA GLY A 93 12.65 13.39 -5.87
C GLY A 93 12.02 12.39 -4.91
N LEU A 94 12.22 12.56 -3.60
CA LEU A 94 11.62 11.71 -2.57
C LEU A 94 10.09 11.74 -2.62
N ALA A 95 9.49 12.91 -2.83
CA ALA A 95 8.04 13.05 -2.97
C ALA A 95 7.50 12.31 -4.20
N LEU A 96 8.16 12.43 -5.36
CA LEU A 96 7.78 11.75 -6.59
C LEU A 96 7.96 10.24 -6.51
N ILE A 97 9.02 9.78 -5.84
CA ILE A 97 9.23 8.36 -5.54
C ILE A 97 8.11 7.84 -4.63
N ALA A 98 7.83 8.53 -3.53
CA ALA A 98 6.77 8.14 -2.61
C ALA A 98 5.41 8.09 -3.32
N LEU A 99 5.11 9.08 -4.18
CA LEU A 99 3.91 9.11 -4.99
C LEU A 99 3.86 7.94 -5.99
N THR A 100 4.96 7.67 -6.69
CA THR A 100 5.05 6.59 -7.69
C THR A 100 4.83 5.24 -7.04
N VAL A 101 5.49 4.97 -5.91
CA VAL A 101 5.34 3.71 -5.16
C VAL A 101 3.91 3.57 -4.62
N ASN A 102 3.29 4.68 -4.19
CA ASN A 102 1.93 4.68 -3.63
C ASN A 102 0.81 4.90 -4.64
N ALA A 103 1.09 5.03 -5.94
CA ALA A 103 0.06 5.25 -6.95
C ALA A 103 -1.05 4.17 -6.89
N ARG A 104 -0.71 2.94 -6.47
CA ARG A 104 -1.67 1.85 -6.23
C ARG A 104 -2.76 2.18 -5.21
N MET A 105 -2.45 3.03 -4.22
CA MET A 105 -3.39 3.45 -3.18
C MET A 105 -4.54 4.27 -3.75
N LEU A 106 -4.35 4.98 -4.88
CA LEU A 106 -5.42 5.68 -5.57
C LEU A 106 -6.46 4.70 -6.12
N LEU A 107 -6.03 3.61 -6.73
CA LEU A 107 -6.92 2.57 -7.26
C LEU A 107 -7.64 1.81 -6.14
N ILE A 108 -6.89 1.45 -5.09
CA ILE A 108 -7.42 0.77 -3.90
C ILE A 108 -8.49 1.62 -3.22
N THR A 109 -8.21 2.88 -2.94
CA THR A 109 -9.17 3.79 -2.30
C THR A 109 -10.36 4.11 -3.21
N ALA A 110 -10.16 4.27 -4.52
CA ALA A 110 -11.26 4.44 -5.48
C ALA A 110 -12.22 3.24 -5.50
N SER A 111 -11.70 2.01 -5.36
CA SER A 111 -12.51 0.78 -5.32
C SER A 111 -13.43 0.70 -4.09
N LEU A 112 -13.12 1.45 -3.02
CA LEU A 112 -13.93 1.52 -1.81
C LEU A 112 -15.14 2.46 -1.97
N ARG A 113 -15.14 3.36 -2.97
CA ARG A 113 -16.22 4.35 -3.20
C ARG A 113 -17.62 3.72 -3.27
N PRO A 114 -17.88 2.62 -3.99
CA PRO A 114 -19.22 2.03 -4.04
C PRO A 114 -19.68 1.42 -2.70
N TRP A 115 -18.76 1.21 -1.76
CA TRP A 115 -19.08 0.73 -0.42
C TRP A 115 -19.16 1.85 0.60
N MET A 116 -18.32 2.87 0.48
CA MET A 116 -18.18 3.95 1.47
C MET A 116 -18.89 5.25 1.08
N GLY A 117 -19.34 5.39 -0.16
CA GLY A 117 -19.88 6.66 -0.68
C GLY A 117 -21.17 7.13 -0.01
N GLY A 118 -21.87 6.25 0.72
CA GLY A 118 -23.05 6.60 1.53
C GLY A 118 -22.74 6.95 2.99
N LEU A 119 -21.48 6.95 3.40
CA LEU A 119 -21.07 7.24 4.77
C LEU A 119 -20.99 8.74 5.05
N PRO A 120 -21.16 9.16 6.32
CA PRO A 120 -20.96 10.55 6.73
C PRO A 120 -19.58 11.11 6.37
N ALA A 121 -19.51 12.38 6.02
CA ALA A 121 -18.28 13.00 5.54
C ALA A 121 -17.10 12.98 6.54
N TRP A 122 -17.39 12.96 7.85
CA TRP A 122 -16.36 12.89 8.89
C TRP A 122 -15.58 11.57 8.90
N ILE A 123 -16.06 10.55 8.18
CA ILE A 123 -15.38 9.26 8.06
C ILE A 123 -14.28 9.29 6.99
N TYR A 124 -14.37 10.18 5.99
CA TYR A 124 -13.39 10.21 4.89
C TYR A 124 -11.94 10.40 5.32
N PRO A 125 -11.60 11.23 6.32
CA PRO A 125 -10.23 11.31 6.84
C PRO A 125 -9.68 9.97 7.36
N LEU A 126 -10.55 9.08 7.88
CA LEU A 126 -10.13 7.77 8.38
C LEU A 126 -9.67 6.83 7.26
N LEU A 127 -9.96 7.15 5.99
CA LEU A 127 -9.43 6.41 4.84
C LEU A 127 -7.93 6.58 4.68
N HIS A 128 -7.30 7.54 5.38
CA HIS A 128 -5.85 7.61 5.54
C HIS A 128 -5.25 6.28 6.07
N LEU A 129 -6.00 5.54 6.88
CA LEU A 129 -5.57 4.25 7.43
C LEU A 129 -5.73 3.08 6.45
N THR A 130 -6.03 3.35 5.18
CA THR A 130 -6.11 2.31 4.15
C THR A 130 -4.72 1.71 3.92
N SER A 131 -4.65 0.38 3.93
CA SER A 131 -3.46 -0.39 3.57
C SER A 131 -3.86 -1.56 2.68
N ASP A 132 -2.88 -2.17 2.00
CA ASP A 132 -3.14 -3.35 1.18
C ASP A 132 -3.85 -4.47 2.00
N PRO A 133 -3.41 -4.81 3.23
CA PRO A 133 -4.10 -5.82 4.04
C PRO A 133 -5.50 -5.41 4.51
N SER A 134 -5.68 -4.16 4.97
CA SER A 134 -7.00 -3.73 5.42
C SER A 134 -8.00 -3.72 4.26
N TRP A 135 -7.55 -3.33 3.07
CA TRP A 135 -8.35 -3.42 1.84
C TRP A 135 -8.66 -4.86 1.44
N ILE A 136 -7.66 -5.76 1.39
CA ILE A 136 -7.85 -7.17 1.02
C ILE A 136 -8.88 -7.85 1.94
N VAL A 137 -8.70 -7.71 3.25
CA VAL A 137 -9.60 -8.30 4.26
C VAL A 137 -11.02 -7.80 4.06
N SER A 138 -11.17 -6.49 3.83
CA SER A 138 -12.48 -5.86 3.75
C SER A 138 -13.19 -6.17 2.43
N MET A 139 -12.47 -6.19 1.31
CA MET A 139 -13.02 -6.56 0.01
C MET A 139 -13.38 -8.04 -0.05
N ARG A 140 -12.59 -8.91 0.58
CA ARG A 140 -12.97 -10.32 0.73
C ARG A 140 -14.28 -10.46 1.49
N TYR A 141 -14.40 -9.82 2.65
CA TYR A 141 -15.63 -9.82 3.44
C TYR A 141 -16.83 -9.31 2.62
N ARG A 142 -16.64 -8.24 1.84
CA ARG A 142 -17.68 -7.68 0.98
C ARG A 142 -18.07 -8.62 -0.17
N ASN A 143 -17.11 -9.30 -0.79
CA ASN A 143 -17.35 -10.27 -1.85
C ASN A 143 -18.07 -11.52 -1.34
N GLU A 144 -17.88 -11.88 -0.06
CA GLU A 144 -18.60 -12.94 0.63
C GLU A 144 -20.03 -12.51 1.10
N GLY A 145 -20.52 -11.35 0.66
CA GLY A 145 -21.87 -10.85 0.96
C GLY A 145 -21.96 -9.92 2.18
N GLY A 146 -20.82 -9.58 2.80
CA GLY A 146 -20.76 -8.64 3.91
C GLY A 146 -21.16 -7.21 3.53
N THR A 147 -21.92 -6.54 4.40
CA THR A 147 -22.42 -5.17 4.18
C THR A 147 -21.87 -4.15 5.18
N ASP A 148 -21.37 -4.60 6.33
CA ASP A 148 -20.94 -3.74 7.44
C ASP A 148 -19.55 -3.12 7.17
N ALA A 149 -19.50 -1.81 6.96
CA ALA A 149 -18.27 -1.06 6.74
C ALA A 149 -17.39 -0.93 7.99
N GLY A 150 -17.92 -1.27 9.18
CA GLY A 150 -17.15 -1.39 10.42
C GLY A 150 -15.98 -2.37 10.28
N VAL A 151 -16.10 -3.41 9.44
CA VAL A 151 -15.02 -4.36 9.16
C VAL A 151 -13.76 -3.67 8.63
N PHE A 152 -13.93 -2.67 7.75
CA PHE A 152 -12.80 -1.90 7.22
C PHE A 152 -12.10 -1.09 8.30
N PHE A 153 -12.87 -0.37 9.12
CA PHE A 153 -12.30 0.47 10.19
C PHE A 153 -11.63 -0.37 11.27
N GLY A 154 -12.23 -1.50 11.64
CA GLY A 154 -11.66 -2.43 12.61
C GLY A 154 -10.33 -3.02 12.16
N ALA A 155 -10.25 -3.47 10.90
CA ALA A 155 -8.99 -3.96 10.32
C ALA A 155 -7.95 -2.82 10.24
N SER A 156 -8.33 -1.66 9.71
CA SER A 156 -7.42 -0.53 9.49
C SER A 156 -6.86 0.03 10.79
N VAL A 157 -7.69 0.22 11.83
CA VAL A 157 -7.24 0.72 13.14
C VAL A 157 -6.30 -0.28 13.80
N LEU A 158 -6.64 -1.57 13.82
CA LEU A 158 -5.77 -2.59 14.42
C LEU A 158 -4.40 -2.62 13.73
N LEU A 159 -4.39 -2.64 12.39
CA LEU A 159 -3.16 -2.66 11.60
C LEU A 159 -2.35 -1.36 11.79
N ALA A 160 -3.00 -0.20 11.88
CA ALA A 160 -2.33 1.07 12.12
C ALA A 160 -1.72 1.18 13.52
N SER A 161 -2.44 0.73 14.56
CA SER A 161 -1.88 0.67 15.91
C SER A 161 -0.69 -0.28 15.97
N PHE A 162 -0.82 -1.47 15.36
CA PHE A 162 0.25 -2.45 15.29
C PHE A 162 1.48 -1.91 14.55
N TRP A 163 1.27 -1.23 13.42
CA TRP A 163 2.30 -0.54 12.66
C TRP A 163 3.08 0.46 13.52
N LEU A 164 2.38 1.37 14.19
CA LEU A 164 3.01 2.40 15.02
C LEU A 164 3.83 1.76 16.14
N CYS A 165 3.30 0.75 16.83
CA CYS A 165 4.03 0.06 17.90
C CYS A 165 5.31 -0.62 17.39
N PHE A 166 5.23 -1.42 16.32
CA PHE A 166 6.37 -2.21 15.87
C PHE A 166 7.40 -1.41 15.06
N THR A 167 7.00 -0.31 14.42
CA THR A 167 7.97 0.63 13.83
C THR A 167 8.78 1.32 14.91
N GLN A 168 8.16 1.71 16.04
CA GLN A 168 8.91 2.29 17.15
C GLN A 168 9.83 1.26 17.81
N LEU A 169 9.35 0.02 17.98
CA LEU A 169 10.19 -1.06 18.48
C LEU A 169 11.40 -1.32 17.55
N GLY A 170 11.17 -1.39 16.23
CA GLY A 170 12.23 -1.56 15.24
C GLY A 170 13.25 -0.42 15.27
N PHE A 171 12.77 0.81 15.46
CA PHE A 171 13.62 2.00 15.59
C PHE A 171 14.52 1.92 16.82
N VAL A 172 13.95 1.60 17.98
CA VAL A 172 14.73 1.46 19.23
C VAL A 172 15.75 0.32 19.10
N LEU A 173 15.33 -0.84 18.58
CA LEU A 173 16.23 -1.97 18.37
C LEU A 173 17.35 -1.63 17.37
N GLY A 174 17.04 -0.92 16.29
CA GLY A 174 18.04 -0.47 15.30
C GLY A 174 19.02 0.55 15.87
N ALA A 175 18.55 1.46 16.72
CA ALA A 175 19.39 2.48 17.36
C ALA A 175 20.35 1.89 18.42
N LEU A 176 20.01 0.76 19.03
CA LEU A 176 20.87 0.07 20.00
C LEU A 176 22.04 -0.68 19.36
N VAL A 177 22.04 -0.86 18.03
CA VAL A 177 23.10 -1.58 17.33
C VAL A 177 24.26 -0.64 17.03
N SER A 178 25.35 -0.78 17.79
CA SER A 178 26.55 0.07 17.67
C SER A 178 27.27 -0.07 16.32
N GLU A 179 27.09 -1.21 15.64
CA GLU A 179 27.76 -1.51 14.36
C GLU A 179 26.78 -2.12 13.33
N PRO A 180 25.84 -1.32 12.77
CA PRO A 180 24.76 -1.83 11.94
C PRO A 180 25.24 -2.68 10.75
N ARG A 181 26.33 -2.27 10.10
CA ARG A 181 26.91 -2.97 8.95
C ARG A 181 27.36 -4.40 9.28
N ARG A 182 27.87 -4.64 10.50
CA ARG A 182 28.34 -5.97 10.90
C ARG A 182 27.20 -6.99 11.01
N TRP A 183 25.98 -6.50 11.27
CA TRP A 183 24.78 -7.31 11.43
C TRP A 183 23.91 -7.35 10.15
N GLY A 184 24.41 -6.84 9.03
CA GLY A 184 23.71 -6.86 7.73
C GLY A 184 22.55 -5.87 7.64
N PHE A 185 22.55 -4.80 8.44
CA PHE A 185 21.48 -3.78 8.40
C PHE A 185 21.41 -3.01 7.08
N ASP A 186 22.52 -2.97 6.35
CA ASP A 186 22.63 -2.49 4.97
C ASP A 186 21.89 -3.37 3.96
N LEU A 187 21.68 -4.66 4.27
CA LEU A 187 20.94 -5.60 3.42
C LEU A 187 19.43 -5.59 3.68
N ILE A 188 18.93 -4.84 4.67
CA ILE A 188 17.49 -4.82 5.02
C ILE A 188 16.63 -4.47 3.80
N MET A 189 16.98 -3.42 3.04
CA MET A 189 16.18 -2.99 1.89
C MET A 189 16.25 -3.99 0.73
N PRO A 190 17.43 -4.42 0.24
CA PRO A 190 17.51 -5.45 -0.79
C PRO A 190 16.78 -6.74 -0.42
N VAL A 191 16.93 -7.22 0.82
CA VAL A 191 16.27 -8.44 1.30
C VAL A 191 14.75 -8.25 1.37
N PHE A 192 14.28 -7.10 1.85
CA PHE A 192 12.85 -6.78 1.88
C PHE A 192 12.22 -6.81 0.48
N PHE A 193 12.81 -6.08 -0.48
CA PHE A 193 12.27 -6.05 -1.84
C PHE A 193 12.38 -7.42 -2.53
N ALA A 194 13.48 -8.15 -2.33
CA ALA A 194 13.63 -9.51 -2.85
C ALA A 194 12.57 -10.46 -2.27
N ALA A 195 12.33 -10.42 -0.95
CA ALA A 195 11.30 -11.22 -0.30
C ALA A 195 9.89 -10.86 -0.79
N MET A 196 9.62 -9.59 -1.10
CA MET A 196 8.33 -9.14 -1.63
C MET A 196 8.08 -9.63 -3.07
N LEU A 197 9.11 -9.88 -3.87
CA LEU A 197 8.96 -10.43 -5.22
C LEU A 197 8.47 -11.89 -5.21
N VAL A 198 8.80 -12.67 -4.17
CA VAL A 198 8.43 -14.09 -4.06
C VAL A 198 6.91 -14.30 -4.16
N PRO A 199 6.05 -13.69 -3.32
CA PRO A 199 4.60 -13.86 -3.43
C PRO A 199 4.00 -13.22 -4.68
N LEU A 200 4.72 -12.30 -5.34
CA LEU A 200 4.28 -11.64 -6.57
C LEU A 200 4.55 -12.49 -7.82
N TRP A 201 5.38 -13.53 -7.72
CA TRP A 201 5.75 -14.35 -8.87
C TRP A 201 4.57 -15.16 -9.40
N ARG A 202 4.15 -14.88 -10.64
CA ARG A 202 3.06 -15.58 -11.33
C ARG A 202 3.53 -16.35 -12.56
N GLY A 203 4.80 -16.77 -12.60
CA GLY A 203 5.40 -17.51 -13.71
C GLY A 203 6.17 -16.64 -14.71
N ARG A 204 6.93 -17.30 -15.59
CA ARG A 204 7.98 -16.68 -16.43
C ARG A 204 7.45 -15.58 -17.36
N ARG A 205 6.28 -15.76 -17.98
CA ARG A 205 5.68 -14.75 -18.87
C ARG A 205 5.26 -13.48 -18.11
N ASN A 206 4.81 -13.63 -16.86
CA ASN A 206 4.42 -12.51 -16.00
C ASN A 206 5.61 -11.75 -15.41
N ALA A 207 6.82 -12.26 -15.58
CA ALA A 207 8.05 -11.58 -15.19
C ALA A 207 8.58 -10.62 -16.27
N VAL A 208 8.02 -10.65 -17.51
CA VAL A 208 8.45 -9.75 -18.59
C VAL A 208 8.38 -8.27 -18.19
N PRO A 209 7.28 -7.77 -17.58
CA PRO A 209 7.22 -6.40 -17.10
C PRO A 209 8.29 -6.07 -16.05
N TRP A 210 8.69 -7.03 -15.22
CA TRP A 210 9.71 -6.83 -14.19
C TRP A 210 11.10 -6.71 -14.79
N VAL A 211 11.40 -7.55 -15.78
CA VAL A 211 12.68 -7.49 -16.51
C VAL A 211 12.80 -6.18 -17.27
N VAL A 212 11.74 -5.73 -17.94
CA VAL A 212 11.74 -4.44 -18.65
C VAL A 212 11.87 -3.28 -17.67
N ALA A 213 11.12 -3.28 -16.57
CA ALA A 213 11.24 -2.27 -15.52
C ALA A 213 12.67 -2.18 -14.97
N GLY A 214 13.28 -3.33 -14.65
CA GLY A 214 14.65 -3.40 -14.17
C GLY A 214 15.69 -2.94 -15.19
N ALA A 215 15.55 -3.34 -16.46
CA ALA A 215 16.46 -2.93 -17.53
C ALA A 215 16.41 -1.41 -17.78
N VAL A 216 15.21 -0.83 -17.79
CA VAL A 216 15.04 0.62 -17.95
C VAL A 216 15.57 1.36 -16.72
N ALA A 217 15.29 0.88 -15.51
CA ALA A 217 15.84 1.47 -14.29
C ALA A 217 17.37 1.50 -14.33
N LEU A 218 18.03 0.37 -14.63
CA LEU A 218 19.49 0.28 -14.73
C LEU A 218 20.07 1.20 -15.82
N ALA A 219 19.39 1.30 -16.97
CA ALA A 219 19.83 2.20 -18.05
C ALA A 219 19.75 3.66 -17.63
N VAL A 220 18.65 4.07 -16.99
CA VAL A 220 18.46 5.46 -16.52
C VAL A 220 19.42 5.79 -15.38
N GLU A 221 19.64 4.86 -14.45
CA GLU A 221 20.62 5.02 -13.37
C GLU A 221 22.03 5.27 -13.94
N ARG A 222 22.43 4.52 -14.99
CA ARG A 222 23.74 4.67 -15.64
C ARG A 222 23.89 5.95 -16.45
N LEU A 223 22.83 6.42 -17.11
CA LEU A 223 22.90 7.52 -18.07
C LEU A 223 22.60 8.89 -17.44
N VAL A 224 21.65 8.93 -16.50
CA VAL A 224 21.14 10.17 -15.90
C VAL A 224 21.51 10.25 -14.42
N GLY A 225 21.56 9.12 -13.73
CA GLY A 225 21.72 9.08 -12.27
C GLY A 225 20.52 9.67 -11.52
N GLY A 226 20.69 9.93 -10.23
CA GLY A 226 19.64 10.51 -9.39
C GLY A 226 18.46 9.56 -9.17
N TRP A 227 17.26 10.11 -8.96
CA TRP A 227 16.05 9.34 -8.58
C TRP A 227 15.18 8.89 -9.77
N TYR A 228 15.49 9.34 -10.99
CA TYR A 228 14.67 9.15 -12.18
C TYR A 228 14.46 7.68 -12.56
N PHE A 229 15.41 6.81 -12.21
CA PHE A 229 15.37 5.39 -12.53
C PHE A 229 14.15 4.67 -11.96
N ILE A 230 13.67 5.07 -10.77
CA ILE A 230 12.49 4.48 -10.13
C ILE A 230 11.25 4.81 -10.95
N VAL A 231 11.07 6.08 -11.32
CA VAL A 231 9.89 6.54 -12.06
C VAL A 231 9.90 5.96 -13.48
N ALA A 232 11.04 6.01 -14.16
CA ALA A 232 11.18 5.46 -15.50
C ALA A 232 10.95 3.94 -15.54
N GLY A 233 11.55 3.20 -14.61
CA GLY A 233 11.35 1.77 -14.48
C GLY A 233 9.90 1.40 -14.16
N ALA A 234 9.26 2.14 -13.25
CA ALA A 234 7.85 1.93 -12.90
C ALA A 234 6.91 2.15 -14.10
N ILE A 235 7.10 3.23 -14.86
CA ILE A 235 6.31 3.52 -16.07
C ILE A 235 6.53 2.44 -17.12
N ALA A 236 7.79 2.10 -17.42
CA ALA A 236 8.11 1.08 -18.41
C ALA A 236 7.53 -0.30 -18.04
N GLY A 237 7.61 -0.68 -16.76
CA GLY A 237 6.99 -1.88 -16.23
C GLY A 237 5.48 -1.87 -16.38
N ALA A 238 4.82 -0.78 -15.99
CA ALA A 238 3.36 -0.66 -16.08
C ALA A 238 2.86 -0.75 -17.54
N VAL A 239 3.51 -0.03 -18.46
CA VAL A 239 3.19 -0.06 -19.90
C VAL A 239 3.37 -1.46 -20.48
N THR A 240 4.50 -2.11 -20.16
CA THR A 240 4.76 -3.49 -20.61
C THR A 240 3.73 -4.47 -20.02
N GLY A 241 3.37 -4.28 -18.76
CA GLY A 241 2.33 -5.05 -18.07
C GLY A 241 1.00 -4.99 -18.80
N GLY A 242 0.54 -3.79 -19.17
CA GLY A 242 -0.69 -3.60 -19.94
C GLY A 242 -0.69 -4.37 -21.25
N PHE A 243 0.37 -4.24 -22.06
CA PHE A 243 0.46 -4.97 -23.34
C PHE A 243 0.57 -6.50 -23.20
N VAL A 244 1.14 -7.00 -22.09
CA VAL A 244 1.24 -8.44 -21.85
C VAL A 244 -0.09 -9.03 -21.39
N ASP A 245 -0.90 -8.26 -20.65
CA ASP A 245 -2.22 -8.65 -20.16
C ASP A 245 -3.29 -8.55 -21.27
N ASP A 246 -3.27 -7.51 -22.11
CA ASP A 246 -4.18 -7.36 -23.28
C ASP A 246 -4.08 -8.52 -24.28
N ARG A 247 -2.97 -9.26 -24.29
CA ARG A 247 -2.82 -10.48 -25.11
C ARG A 247 -3.51 -11.72 -24.50
N ARG A 248 -4.36 -11.54 -23.49
CA ARG A 248 -5.15 -12.59 -22.83
C ARG A 248 -6.64 -12.52 -23.18
N ASP A 249 -7.12 -11.38 -23.66
CA ASP A 249 -8.49 -11.15 -24.14
C ASP A 249 -8.55 -11.27 -25.67
#